data_AF-A0A2V2W0M7-F1
#
_entry.id   AF-A0A2V2W0M7-F1
#
_cell.length_a   1.000
_cell.length_b   1.000
_cell.length_c   1.000
_cell.angle_alpha   90.00
_cell.angle_beta   90.00
_cell.angle_gamma   90.00
#
_symmetry.space_group_name_H-M   'P 1'
#
loop_
_entity.id
_entity.type
_entity.pdbx_description
1 polymer ?
#
loop_
_entity_poly.entity_id
_entity_poly.type
_entity_poly.pdbx_seq_one_letter_code
_entity_poly.pdbx_strand_id
1 'polypeptide(L)'
;MDSAVAEGEVPALPKMTNLNAKSQEMSEVRMTAASFPREVLSRTDSAHLLIRHSPPLRSTLTLSLRCWVLCPLVVILLVVAAVTMALSFATSKSSSESVFLSLHDVVLDSIEESVGDLTLTKMARMAVSTGSMYFSKNTFPNLRADILMPLEGGMMSRLCAVLRDMDPAKMVSSLGAVSLTRQQAAVCFNSRSRPGNFVGTVSRNGVIKGFYYVDSVTLEYKTPLEPLEKVDPPMSIDDFTKSQRFEKVVEKWKTAVEKGEPMLSEQYWVTPRHPPNYVVFVYPFFEVYEDGSTGVGYIYSTMFTDDIASIQWYSPTESGIRVMLVDPDVRAEQLLVVANSWGQPLANVTNAWLATVRGDPVKFMHVEDVEDPIMREALKHVDLCAAISSGSDQNASFLYGGFDGRITAKRIDVQGGVKFLLVVVTSRSYYLGPVILYRNVAIVAGIVVLLLVTVACVAFVECCLVIPLRATRAELKLALGGAPVSARSRRRAVLREVRELEDVCTTLRCRLDKVRLYMPDRFNARVAAAGYGSPFRSECGIDKASLDGSNSEELKRVTCSVAYVYYTPALSATPPTPLWS
;
A
#
# COMPACT_ATOMS: atom_id res chain seq x y z
N MET A 1 -39.31 5.66 -57.02
CA MET A 1 -39.54 4.24 -57.32
C MET A 1 -39.77 3.56 -56.00
N ASP A 2 -40.95 3.00 -55.86
CA ASP A 2 -41.50 2.48 -54.61
C ASP A 2 -40.98 1.08 -54.30
N SER A 3 -40.94 0.74 -53.00
CA SER A 3 -41.61 -0.46 -52.49
C SER A 3 -41.54 -0.48 -50.96
N ALA A 4 -42.61 -0.94 -50.32
CA ALA A 4 -42.78 -0.96 -48.87
C ALA A 4 -43.40 -2.29 -48.40
N VAL A 5 -43.50 -2.43 -47.07
CA VAL A 5 -44.34 -3.37 -46.27
C VAL A 5 -43.79 -4.79 -46.02
N ALA A 6 -43.50 -5.05 -44.73
CA ALA A 6 -44.04 -6.13 -43.86
C ALA A 6 -43.16 -6.17 -42.58
N GLU A 7 -43.58 -5.62 -41.43
CA GLU A 7 -44.46 -6.21 -40.40
C GLU A 7 -44.02 -7.58 -39.84
N GLY A 8 -43.86 -7.64 -38.51
CA GLY A 8 -43.52 -8.83 -37.73
C GLY A 8 -43.58 -8.52 -36.23
N GLU A 9 -44.45 -9.22 -35.49
CA GLU A 9 -44.92 -8.82 -34.15
C GLU A 9 -44.01 -9.25 -32.97
N VAL A 10 -44.26 -8.58 -31.83
CA VAL A 10 -43.74 -8.88 -30.49
C VAL A 10 -44.48 -10.08 -29.87
N PRO A 11 -43.82 -10.86 -28.99
CA PRO A 11 -44.52 -11.26 -27.76
C PRO A 11 -43.72 -10.93 -26.49
N ALA A 12 -44.42 -10.47 -25.46
CA ALA A 12 -43.85 -10.10 -24.17
C ALA A 12 -44.28 -11.06 -23.05
N LEU A 13 -43.30 -11.44 -22.22
CA LEU A 13 -43.46 -12.00 -20.86
C LEU A 13 -44.13 -13.40 -20.73
N PRO A 14 -43.85 -14.14 -19.64
CA PRO A 14 -44.57 -13.87 -18.39
C PRO A 14 -43.74 -13.90 -17.09
N LYS A 15 -44.20 -13.13 -16.10
CA LYS A 15 -43.94 -13.37 -14.68
C LYS A 15 -44.53 -14.72 -14.27
N MET A 16 -43.87 -15.44 -13.37
CA MET A 16 -44.56 -16.42 -12.52
C MET A 16 -44.03 -16.36 -11.08
N THR A 17 -44.95 -16.31 -10.12
CA THR A 17 -44.68 -16.20 -8.69
C THR A 17 -45.17 -17.44 -7.94
N ASN A 18 -44.34 -17.88 -6.98
CA ASN A 18 -44.69 -18.65 -5.77
C ASN A 18 -45.33 -20.04 -5.91
N LEU A 19 -44.64 -21.04 -5.33
CA LEU A 19 -45.21 -21.88 -4.26
C LEU A 19 -44.10 -22.40 -3.33
N ASN A 20 -44.45 -22.66 -2.07
CA ASN A 20 -43.54 -22.81 -0.92
C ASN A 20 -42.88 -24.21 -0.78
N ALA A 21 -41.72 -24.29 -0.10
CA ALA A 21 -41.64 -24.88 1.26
C ALA A 21 -40.23 -24.90 1.94
N LYS A 22 -40.19 -24.29 3.14
CA LYS A 22 -39.45 -24.66 4.37
C LYS A 22 -37.90 -24.63 4.49
N SER A 23 -37.47 -23.59 5.22
CA SER A 23 -36.68 -23.63 6.48
C SER A 23 -35.23 -24.15 6.50
N GLN A 24 -34.28 -23.23 6.71
CA GLN A 24 -33.70 -23.03 8.04
C GLN A 24 -33.05 -21.65 8.16
N GLU A 25 -33.49 -20.85 9.13
CA GLU A 25 -32.97 -19.52 9.45
C GLU A 25 -32.54 -19.56 10.92
N MET A 26 -31.34 -19.06 11.25
CA MET A 26 -30.89 -19.00 12.65
C MET A 26 -30.05 -17.73 12.86
N SER A 27 -30.69 -16.72 13.47
CA SER A 27 -30.12 -15.39 13.67
C SER A 27 -29.07 -15.35 14.78
N GLU A 28 -28.05 -14.54 14.52
CA GLU A 28 -27.60 -13.42 15.36
C GLU A 28 -28.08 -13.41 16.83
N VAL A 29 -27.14 -13.52 17.79
CA VAL A 29 -27.39 -13.28 19.21
C VAL A 29 -26.46 -12.18 19.74
N ARG A 30 -27.03 -11.00 19.97
CA ARG A 30 -26.41 -9.92 20.76
C ARG A 30 -26.42 -10.29 22.25
N MET A 31 -25.31 -10.03 22.95
CA MET A 31 -25.29 -10.02 24.41
C MET A 31 -25.74 -8.66 24.96
N THR A 32 -26.63 -8.65 25.96
CA THR A 32 -26.59 -7.71 27.10
C THR A 32 -27.34 -8.29 28.30
N ALA A 33 -26.99 -7.82 29.51
CA ALA A 33 -27.33 -8.44 30.80
C ALA A 33 -28.70 -8.07 31.39
N ALA A 34 -29.20 -8.86 32.36
CA ALA A 34 -30.00 -8.39 33.50
C ALA A 34 -30.16 -9.42 34.66
N SER A 35 -29.79 -8.99 35.88
CA SER A 35 -30.38 -9.22 37.22
C SER A 35 -31.27 -10.44 37.60
N PHE A 36 -31.01 -11.00 38.78
CA PHE A 36 -31.98 -11.68 39.68
C PHE A 36 -32.91 -10.68 40.41
N PRO A 37 -34.16 -11.05 40.77
CA PRO A 37 -34.51 -11.55 42.13
C PRO A 37 -35.36 -12.86 42.10
N ARG A 38 -35.40 -13.74 43.13
CA ARG A 38 -36.11 -13.66 44.44
C ARG A 38 -37.65 -13.58 44.27
N GLU A 39 -38.55 -14.34 44.94
CA GLU A 39 -38.55 -15.40 45.98
C GLU A 39 -39.79 -16.32 45.69
N VAL A 40 -40.04 -17.52 46.25
CA VAL A 40 -40.71 -17.87 47.54
C VAL A 40 -40.83 -19.42 47.63
N LEU A 41 -41.15 -19.96 48.82
CA LEU A 41 -41.41 -21.38 49.21
C LEU A 41 -42.70 -22.06 48.69
N SER A 42 -42.68 -23.40 48.55
CA SER A 42 -43.53 -24.29 49.41
C SER A 42 -43.14 -25.79 49.43
N ARG A 43 -43.16 -26.31 50.67
CA ARG A 43 -43.35 -27.69 51.22
C ARG A 43 -44.13 -28.72 50.34
N THR A 44 -44.00 -30.06 50.45
CA THR A 44 -43.30 -30.97 51.41
C THR A 44 -43.02 -32.37 50.80
N ASP A 45 -42.36 -33.23 51.58
CA ASP A 45 -42.39 -34.72 51.55
C ASP A 45 -41.35 -35.55 50.77
N SER A 46 -40.21 -35.78 51.45
CA SER A 46 -39.81 -37.10 51.97
C SER A 46 -39.73 -38.32 51.04
N ALA A 47 -38.51 -38.70 50.61
CA ALA A 47 -37.85 -39.95 51.06
C ALA A 47 -36.44 -40.19 50.44
N HIS A 48 -35.51 -40.67 51.28
CA HIS A 48 -34.25 -41.39 50.95
C HIS A 48 -33.31 -40.86 49.85
N LEU A 49 -32.46 -39.91 50.23
CA LEU A 49 -31.24 -39.53 49.48
C LEU A 49 -30.02 -40.35 49.92
N LEU A 50 -29.52 -41.21 49.04
CA LEU A 50 -28.27 -41.96 49.21
C LEU A 50 -27.08 -41.09 48.73
N ILE A 51 -26.73 -40.04 49.48
CA ILE A 51 -25.62 -39.14 49.11
C ILE A 51 -24.27 -39.78 49.46
N ARG A 52 -23.58 -40.21 48.41
CA ARG A 52 -22.18 -40.58 48.40
C ARG A 52 -21.33 -39.33 48.69
N HIS A 53 -20.96 -39.09 49.95
CA HIS A 53 -20.07 -37.99 50.31
C HIS A 53 -18.69 -38.16 49.67
N SER A 54 -18.46 -37.42 48.58
CA SER A 54 -17.11 -37.09 48.11
C SER A 54 -16.40 -36.25 49.17
N PRO A 55 -15.23 -36.67 49.70
CA PRO A 55 -14.49 -35.86 50.65
C PRO A 55 -13.95 -34.60 49.97
N PRO A 56 -13.81 -33.47 50.69
CA PRO A 56 -13.29 -32.23 50.12
C PRO A 56 -11.84 -32.42 49.67
N LEU A 57 -11.57 -32.24 48.38
CA LEU A 57 -10.23 -32.32 47.81
C LEU A 57 -9.39 -31.08 48.18
N ARG A 58 -9.07 -30.94 49.47
CA ARG A 58 -7.93 -30.13 49.93
C ARG A 58 -6.65 -30.85 49.50
N SER A 59 -6.35 -30.82 48.21
CA SER A 59 -4.99 -31.13 47.74
C SER A 59 -4.08 -30.02 48.25
N THR A 60 -3.30 -30.32 49.29
CA THR A 60 -2.13 -29.53 49.65
C THR A 60 -1.14 -29.60 48.50
N LEU A 61 -1.28 -28.65 47.57
CA LEU A 61 -0.31 -28.39 46.51
C LEU A 61 1.03 -28.06 47.17
N THR A 62 1.84 -29.10 47.36
CA THR A 62 3.25 -28.98 47.70
C THR A 62 3.97 -28.47 46.46
N LEU A 63 3.81 -27.16 46.24
CA LEU A 63 4.23 -26.46 45.05
C LEU A 63 5.74 -26.59 44.92
N SER A 64 6.16 -27.47 44.00
CA SER A 64 7.57 -27.76 43.75
C SER A 64 8.33 -26.49 43.38
N LEU A 65 9.63 -26.44 43.71
CA LEU A 65 10.57 -25.36 43.36
C LEU A 65 10.46 -24.89 41.89
N ARG A 66 9.97 -25.77 41.00
CA ARG A 66 9.48 -25.48 39.63
C ARG A 66 8.75 -24.12 39.51
N CYS A 67 7.85 -23.80 40.43
CA CYS A 67 6.96 -22.63 40.31
C CYS A 67 7.56 -21.28 40.74
N TRP A 68 8.57 -21.24 41.61
CA TRP A 68 8.99 -19.99 42.25
C TRP A 68 10.08 -19.21 41.51
N VAL A 69 10.89 -19.87 40.68
CA VAL A 69 12.01 -19.22 39.96
C VAL A 69 11.83 -19.31 38.44
N LEU A 70 11.39 -20.46 37.92
CA LEU A 70 11.33 -20.69 36.48
C LEU A 70 10.02 -20.30 35.81
N CYS A 71 8.88 -20.53 36.45
CA CYS A 71 7.62 -19.96 35.94
C CYS A 71 7.70 -18.44 35.78
N PRO A 72 8.14 -17.63 36.78
CA PRO A 72 8.26 -16.19 36.56
C PRO A 72 9.32 -15.83 35.51
N LEU A 73 10.47 -16.51 35.46
CA LEU A 73 11.52 -16.17 34.48
C LEU A 73 11.11 -16.50 33.03
N VAL A 74 10.43 -17.63 32.79
CA VAL A 74 9.86 -17.97 31.48
C VAL A 74 8.70 -17.04 31.10
N VAL A 75 7.85 -16.67 32.06
CA VAL A 75 6.78 -15.68 31.83
C VAL A 75 7.36 -14.31 31.49
N ILE A 76 8.41 -13.85 32.21
CA ILE A 76 9.09 -12.59 31.91
C ILE A 76 9.70 -12.63 30.51
N LEU A 77 10.37 -13.71 30.11
CA LEU A 77 10.92 -13.86 28.75
C LEU A 77 9.82 -13.81 27.67
N LEU A 78 8.71 -14.51 27.89
CA LEU A 78 7.55 -14.50 26.97
C LEU A 78 6.90 -13.11 26.88
N VAL A 79 6.72 -12.42 28.01
CA VAL A 79 6.15 -11.07 28.06
C VAL A 79 7.08 -10.05 27.40
N VAL A 80 8.38 -10.06 27.72
CA VAL A 80 9.37 -9.19 27.08
C VAL A 80 9.38 -9.43 25.57
N ALA A 81 9.46 -10.69 25.12
CA ALA A 81 9.44 -10.97 23.69
C ALA A 81 8.12 -10.56 23.03
N ALA A 82 6.96 -10.84 23.62
CA ALA A 82 5.67 -10.42 23.07
C ALA A 82 5.57 -8.89 22.95
N VAL A 83 6.03 -8.15 23.96
CA VAL A 83 6.07 -6.68 23.96
C VAL A 83 7.06 -6.16 22.92
N THR A 84 8.29 -6.69 22.86
CA THR A 84 9.30 -6.29 21.87
C THR A 84 8.82 -6.56 20.44
N MET A 85 8.19 -7.72 20.21
CA MET A 85 7.64 -8.11 18.91
C MET A 85 6.46 -7.25 18.49
N ALA A 86 5.49 -7.01 19.40
CA ALA A 86 4.36 -6.12 19.14
C ALA A 86 4.82 -4.68 18.89
N LEU A 87 5.77 -4.16 19.68
CA LEU A 87 6.33 -2.83 19.49
C LEU A 87 7.09 -2.73 18.16
N SER A 88 7.94 -3.71 17.83
CA SER A 88 8.69 -3.73 16.57
C SER A 88 7.78 -3.83 15.34
N PHE A 89 6.68 -4.59 15.43
CA PHE A 89 5.68 -4.66 14.37
C PHE A 89 4.92 -3.34 14.23
N ALA A 90 4.48 -2.73 15.33
CA ALA A 90 3.75 -1.46 15.32
C ALA A 90 4.61 -0.30 14.78
N THR A 91 5.86 -0.16 15.25
CA THR A 91 6.79 0.87 14.77
C THR A 91 7.19 0.62 13.33
N SER A 92 7.47 -0.63 12.93
CA SER A 92 7.76 -0.97 11.54
C SER A 92 6.56 -0.66 10.63
N LYS A 93 5.34 -1.04 11.02
CA LYS A 93 4.11 -0.75 10.26
C LYS A 93 3.92 0.76 10.07
N SER A 94 3.91 1.52 11.17
CA SER A 94 3.72 2.98 11.13
C SER A 94 4.81 3.71 10.34
N SER A 95 6.09 3.35 10.54
CA SER A 95 7.20 3.92 9.77
C SER A 95 7.08 3.64 8.28
N SER A 96 6.76 2.40 7.89
CA SER A 96 6.64 2.03 6.48
C SER A 96 5.35 2.51 5.82
N GLU A 97 4.31 2.85 6.58
CA GLU A 97 3.16 3.62 6.10
C GLU A 97 3.55 5.07 5.84
N SER A 98 4.22 5.73 6.79
CA SER A 98 4.71 7.10 6.62
C SER A 98 5.64 7.24 5.41
N VAL A 99 6.58 6.31 5.21
CA VAL A 99 7.47 6.31 4.05
C VAL A 99 6.70 6.10 2.74
N PHE A 100 5.69 5.24 2.73
CA PHE A 100 4.86 5.02 1.54
C PHE A 100 3.99 6.23 1.19
N LEU A 101 3.46 6.95 2.19
CA LEU A 101 2.75 8.21 1.98
C LEU A 101 3.67 9.27 1.38
N SER A 102 4.83 9.53 2.01
CA SER A 102 5.81 10.49 1.48
C SER A 102 6.31 10.13 0.08
N LEU A 103 6.45 8.84 -0.23
CA LEU A 103 6.80 8.39 -1.58
C LEU A 103 5.68 8.68 -2.59
N HIS A 104 4.41 8.45 -2.23
CA HIS A 104 3.28 8.76 -3.11
C HIS A 104 3.20 10.26 -3.40
N ASP A 105 3.37 11.10 -2.37
CA ASP A 105 3.29 12.55 -2.51
C ASP A 105 4.47 13.09 -3.36
N VAL A 106 5.70 12.59 -3.17
CA VAL A 106 6.86 12.93 -4.02
C VAL A 106 6.67 12.47 -5.47
N VAL A 107 6.06 11.30 -5.70
CA VAL A 107 5.74 10.84 -7.06
C VAL A 107 4.67 11.73 -7.71
N LEU A 108 3.66 12.17 -6.95
CA LEU A 108 2.62 13.08 -7.45
C LEU A 108 3.21 14.42 -7.91
N ASP A 109 4.02 15.07 -7.06
CA ASP A 109 4.65 16.35 -7.36
C ASP A 109 5.62 16.25 -8.56
N SER A 110 6.46 15.19 -8.59
CA SER A 110 7.39 14.93 -9.69
C SER A 110 6.69 14.72 -11.04
N ILE A 111 5.51 14.10 -11.03
CA ILE A 111 4.72 13.85 -12.24
C ILE A 111 3.96 15.09 -12.68
N GLU A 112 3.43 15.89 -11.75
CA GLU A 112 2.79 17.17 -12.04
C GLU A 112 3.76 18.13 -12.74
N GLU A 113 4.99 18.26 -12.23
CA GLU A 113 6.05 19.05 -12.87
C GLU A 113 6.37 18.56 -14.30
N SER A 114 6.51 17.24 -14.48
CA SER A 114 6.83 16.62 -15.77
C SER A 114 5.72 16.81 -16.82
N VAL A 115 4.45 16.73 -16.42
CA VAL A 115 3.29 16.95 -17.30
C VAL A 115 3.13 18.42 -17.64
N GLY A 116 3.30 19.31 -16.65
CA GLY A 116 3.03 20.74 -16.79
C GLY A 116 4.10 21.49 -17.58
N ASP A 117 5.31 21.59 -17.04
CA ASP A 117 6.21 22.71 -17.37
C ASP A 117 7.02 22.52 -18.67
N LEU A 118 7.16 21.28 -19.15
CA LEU A 118 8.03 20.93 -20.29
C LEU A 118 7.30 20.78 -21.63
N THR A 119 6.12 20.16 -21.66
CA THR A 119 5.46 19.78 -22.93
C THR A 119 4.41 20.80 -23.38
N LEU A 120 3.51 21.19 -22.49
CA LEU A 120 2.38 22.06 -22.84
C LEU A 120 2.81 23.51 -23.03
N THR A 121 3.69 24.00 -22.14
CA THR A 121 4.30 25.33 -22.28
C THR A 121 5.16 25.43 -23.55
N LYS A 122 5.76 24.32 -24.02
CA LYS A 122 6.49 24.26 -25.30
C LYS A 122 5.54 24.45 -26.50
N MET A 123 4.38 23.80 -26.51
CA MET A 123 3.35 23.99 -27.56
C MET A 123 2.93 25.46 -27.71
N ALA A 124 2.66 26.12 -26.57
CA ALA A 124 2.30 27.54 -26.56
C ALA A 124 3.46 28.43 -27.03
N ARG A 125 4.67 28.18 -26.53
CA ARG A 125 5.89 28.89 -26.96
C ARG A 125 6.12 28.80 -28.46
N MET A 126 5.95 27.64 -29.09
CA MET A 126 6.13 27.49 -30.55
C MET A 126 5.17 28.34 -31.36
N ALA A 127 3.88 28.29 -31.04
CA ALA A 127 2.87 29.05 -31.78
C ALA A 127 3.08 30.56 -31.61
N VAL A 128 3.33 31.01 -30.37
CA VAL A 128 3.61 32.43 -30.07
C VAL A 128 4.93 32.89 -30.67
N SER A 129 6.01 32.10 -30.58
CA SER A 129 7.31 32.48 -31.15
C SER A 129 7.27 32.55 -32.67
N THR A 130 6.62 31.58 -33.33
CA THR A 130 6.40 31.60 -34.79
C THR A 130 5.62 32.86 -35.19
N GLY A 131 4.58 33.24 -34.44
CA GLY A 131 3.83 34.47 -34.69
C GLY A 131 4.63 35.74 -34.48
N SER A 132 5.45 35.78 -33.42
CA SER A 132 6.27 36.95 -33.06
C SER A 132 7.32 37.34 -34.11
N MET A 133 7.65 36.45 -35.05
CA MET A 133 8.47 36.77 -36.23
C MET A 133 7.76 37.65 -37.27
N TYR A 134 6.43 37.76 -37.19
CA TYR A 134 5.58 38.43 -38.17
C TYR A 134 4.70 39.52 -37.56
N PHE A 135 4.34 39.44 -36.28
CA PHE A 135 3.55 40.48 -35.62
C PHE A 135 4.02 40.72 -34.18
N SER A 136 4.03 42.00 -33.80
CA SER A 136 4.53 42.48 -32.51
C SER A 136 3.60 42.15 -31.34
N LYS A 137 2.28 42.08 -31.58
CA LYS A 137 1.28 41.67 -30.58
C LYS A 137 0.04 41.13 -31.27
N ASN A 138 -0.62 40.14 -30.68
CA ASN A 138 -1.80 39.56 -31.32
C ASN A 138 -3.06 40.45 -31.25
N THR A 139 -3.21 41.28 -30.22
CA THR A 139 -4.45 42.09 -30.00
C THR A 139 -4.48 43.44 -30.71
N PHE A 140 -3.33 44.01 -31.06
CA PHE A 140 -3.22 45.35 -31.64
C PHE A 140 -2.21 45.32 -32.79
N PRO A 141 -2.66 45.43 -34.05
CA PRO A 141 -1.77 45.39 -35.20
C PRO A 141 -0.92 46.67 -35.26
N ASN A 142 0.38 46.50 -35.50
CA ASN A 142 1.33 47.58 -35.69
C ASN A 142 1.71 47.68 -37.17
N LEU A 143 1.03 48.57 -37.90
CA LEU A 143 1.21 48.80 -39.34
C LEU A 143 2.64 49.16 -39.80
N ARG A 144 3.59 49.39 -38.87
CA ARG A 144 5.00 49.69 -39.18
C ARG A 144 5.96 48.53 -38.93
N ALA A 145 5.56 47.55 -38.12
CA ALA A 145 6.44 46.47 -37.67
C ALA A 145 5.89 45.07 -37.99
N ASP A 146 4.57 44.95 -38.10
CA ASP A 146 3.91 43.70 -38.45
C ASP A 146 3.98 43.50 -39.97
N ILE A 147 4.27 42.27 -40.39
CA ILE A 147 4.48 41.87 -41.77
C ILE A 147 3.61 40.66 -42.11
N LEU A 148 3.12 40.60 -43.36
CA LEU A 148 2.23 39.54 -43.80
C LEU A 148 2.93 38.17 -43.81
N MET A 149 2.29 37.14 -43.26
CA MET A 149 2.85 35.79 -43.24
C MET A 149 2.90 35.16 -44.65
N PRO A 150 4.05 34.63 -45.11
CA PRO A 150 4.22 34.04 -46.44
C PRO A 150 3.70 32.60 -46.50
N LEU A 151 2.40 32.40 -46.30
CA LEU A 151 1.76 31.08 -46.18
C LEU A 151 2.06 30.15 -47.37
N GLU A 152 1.98 30.65 -48.60
CA GLU A 152 2.32 29.87 -49.80
C GLU A 152 3.84 29.81 -50.08
N GLY A 153 4.60 30.78 -49.57
CA GLY A 153 6.02 31.00 -49.85
C GLY A 153 6.96 30.43 -48.78
N GLY A 154 6.94 29.11 -48.58
CA GLY A 154 7.88 28.41 -47.70
C GLY A 154 7.54 28.43 -46.21
N MET A 155 6.36 28.91 -45.80
CA MET A 155 5.89 28.79 -44.41
C MET A 155 5.89 27.33 -43.93
N MET A 156 5.44 26.38 -44.77
CA MET A 156 5.45 24.94 -44.44
C MET A 156 6.84 24.47 -43.97
N SER A 157 7.89 24.81 -44.71
CA SER A 157 9.27 24.48 -44.36
C SER A 157 9.74 25.15 -43.06
N ARG A 158 9.32 26.39 -42.80
CA ARG A 158 9.58 27.09 -41.52
C ARG A 158 8.88 26.39 -40.35
N LEU A 159 7.63 25.96 -40.51
CA LEU A 159 6.87 25.22 -39.50
C LEU A 159 7.54 23.86 -39.21
N CYS A 160 8.03 23.16 -40.24
CA CYS A 160 8.82 21.94 -40.05
C CYS A 160 10.16 22.20 -39.35
N ALA A 161 10.83 23.33 -39.63
CA ALA A 161 12.05 23.73 -38.91
C ALA A 161 11.76 23.95 -37.41
N VAL A 162 10.68 24.67 -37.09
CA VAL A 162 10.25 24.88 -35.70
C VAL A 162 9.97 23.55 -35.00
N LEU A 163 9.26 22.62 -35.62
CA LEU A 163 9.03 21.28 -35.05
C LEU A 163 10.34 20.50 -34.86
N ARG A 164 11.26 20.52 -35.84
CA ARG A 164 12.55 19.83 -35.76
C ARG A 164 13.44 20.38 -34.65
N ASP A 165 13.53 21.70 -34.55
CA ASP A 165 14.56 22.40 -33.77
C ASP A 165 14.08 22.75 -32.35
N MET A 166 12.78 23.02 -32.16
CA MET A 166 12.19 23.24 -30.83
C MET A 166 11.56 21.97 -30.22
N ASP A 167 11.38 20.89 -30.99
CA ASP A 167 10.89 19.61 -30.48
C ASP A 167 11.62 18.36 -31.01
N PRO A 168 12.92 18.19 -30.66
CA PRO A 168 13.67 16.99 -31.05
C PRO A 168 13.04 15.69 -30.52
N ALA A 169 12.24 15.76 -29.44
CA ALA A 169 11.48 14.65 -28.87
C ALA A 169 10.18 14.30 -29.62
N LYS A 170 9.68 15.19 -30.49
CA LYS A 170 8.47 15.00 -31.33
C LYS A 170 7.14 14.79 -30.57
N MET A 171 7.06 15.33 -29.35
CA MET A 171 5.82 15.48 -28.56
C MET A 171 4.70 16.19 -29.36
N VAL A 172 5.08 17.28 -30.04
CA VAL A 172 4.16 18.17 -30.75
C VAL A 172 3.88 17.55 -32.11
N SER A 173 2.64 17.14 -32.29
CA SER A 173 2.21 16.40 -33.46
C SER A 173 2.19 17.28 -34.70
N SER A 174 1.60 18.47 -34.61
CA SER A 174 1.54 19.42 -35.72
C SER A 174 1.69 20.87 -35.30
N LEU A 175 2.14 21.70 -36.24
CA LEU A 175 2.19 23.15 -36.16
C LEU A 175 1.68 23.70 -37.49
N GLY A 176 0.74 24.65 -37.45
CA GLY A 176 0.16 25.24 -38.65
C GLY A 176 -0.14 26.72 -38.50
N ALA A 177 -0.11 27.42 -39.63
CA ALA A 177 -0.42 28.84 -39.74
C ALA A 177 -1.51 29.02 -40.81
N VAL A 178 -2.58 29.75 -40.46
CA VAL A 178 -3.78 29.89 -41.26
C VAL A 178 -4.22 31.35 -41.32
N SER A 179 -4.58 31.81 -42.52
CA SER A 179 -5.28 33.06 -42.79
C SER A 179 -6.72 32.74 -43.16
N LEU A 180 -7.67 33.15 -42.31
CA LEU A 180 -9.10 33.01 -42.59
C LEU A 180 -9.53 34.01 -43.67
N THR A 181 -8.95 35.20 -43.68
CA THR A 181 -9.27 36.26 -44.63
C THR A 181 -8.76 35.97 -46.05
N ARG A 182 -7.53 35.44 -46.19
CA ARG A 182 -6.99 35.03 -47.52
C ARG A 182 -7.40 33.63 -47.96
N GLN A 183 -8.05 32.85 -47.09
CA GLN A 183 -8.30 31.41 -47.30
C GLN A 183 -6.99 30.67 -47.64
N GLN A 184 -5.95 30.92 -46.84
CA GLN A 184 -4.63 30.31 -47.02
C GLN A 184 -4.20 29.56 -45.75
N ALA A 185 -3.52 28.43 -45.92
CA ALA A 185 -2.98 27.64 -44.82
C ALA A 185 -1.66 26.97 -45.21
N ALA A 186 -0.75 26.90 -44.24
CA ALA A 186 0.44 26.06 -44.28
C ALA A 186 0.49 25.22 -43.00
N VAL A 187 0.78 23.93 -43.13
CA VAL A 187 0.81 22.99 -42.00
C VAL A 187 2.00 22.07 -42.14
N CYS A 188 2.68 21.78 -41.03
CA CYS A 188 3.64 20.69 -40.92
C CYS A 188 3.30 19.80 -39.72
N PHE A 189 3.55 18.50 -39.85
CA PHE A 189 3.38 17.53 -38.77
C PHE A 189 4.43 16.41 -38.80
N ASN A 190 4.68 15.82 -37.63
CA ASN A 190 5.56 14.68 -37.46
C ASN A 190 4.96 13.42 -38.10
N SER A 191 5.71 12.72 -38.96
CA SER A 191 5.20 11.51 -39.62
C SER A 191 5.27 10.30 -38.69
N ARG A 192 4.10 9.70 -38.42
CA ARG A 192 3.99 8.46 -37.65
C ARG A 192 4.15 7.19 -38.48
N SER A 193 3.69 7.20 -39.73
CA SER A 193 3.90 6.10 -40.68
C SER A 193 5.37 5.93 -41.06
N ARG A 194 6.18 6.98 -40.97
CA ARG A 194 7.62 6.95 -41.23
C ARG A 194 8.38 7.82 -40.20
N PRO A 195 8.60 7.33 -38.96
CA PRO A 195 9.25 8.08 -37.90
C PRO A 195 10.55 8.75 -38.36
N GLY A 196 10.69 10.05 -38.03
CA GLY A 196 11.83 10.87 -38.46
C GLY A 196 11.62 11.67 -39.75
N ASN A 197 10.55 11.44 -40.51
CA ASN A 197 10.13 12.31 -41.60
C ASN A 197 9.06 13.31 -41.13
N PHE A 198 8.92 14.41 -41.88
CA PHE A 198 7.78 15.31 -41.74
C PHE A 198 6.75 15.06 -42.84
N VAL A 199 5.54 15.54 -42.63
CA VAL A 199 4.50 15.64 -43.66
C VAL A 199 3.96 17.07 -43.63
N GLY A 200 3.78 17.65 -44.81
CA GLY A 200 3.37 19.04 -44.97
C GLY A 200 2.18 19.18 -45.91
N THR A 201 1.50 20.31 -45.80
CA THR A 201 0.61 20.80 -46.86
C THR A 201 0.63 22.32 -46.93
N VAL A 202 0.28 22.82 -48.11
CA VAL A 202 0.03 24.24 -48.40
C VAL A 202 -1.25 24.28 -49.22
N SER A 203 -2.20 25.10 -48.78
CA SER A 203 -3.46 25.35 -49.49
C SER A 203 -3.19 25.91 -50.89
N ARG A 204 -4.02 25.57 -51.88
CA ARG A 204 -4.04 26.27 -53.17
C ARG A 204 -5.47 26.66 -53.50
N ASN A 205 -5.70 27.94 -53.78
CA ASN A 205 -7.02 28.49 -54.12
C ASN A 205 -8.10 28.18 -53.05
N GLY A 206 -7.79 28.36 -51.76
CA GLY A 206 -8.76 28.13 -50.68
C GLY A 206 -8.94 26.68 -50.22
N VAL A 207 -8.26 25.70 -50.85
CA VAL A 207 -8.45 24.27 -50.54
C VAL A 207 -7.15 23.51 -50.27
N ILE A 208 -7.24 22.57 -49.31
CA ILE A 208 -6.24 21.56 -48.99
C ILE A 208 -6.58 20.29 -49.77
N LYS A 209 -5.70 19.92 -50.71
CA LYS A 209 -5.91 18.77 -51.63
C LYS A 209 -5.34 17.44 -51.10
N GLY A 210 -4.61 17.46 -49.99
CA GLY A 210 -3.87 16.32 -49.48
C GLY A 210 -2.62 16.73 -48.72
N PHE A 211 -1.92 15.72 -48.20
CA PHE A 211 -0.74 15.87 -47.37
C PHE A 211 0.42 15.06 -47.97
N TYR A 212 1.62 15.63 -48.00
CA TYR A 212 2.76 15.10 -48.74
C TYR A 212 4.01 15.00 -47.87
N TYR A 213 4.82 13.97 -48.06
CA TYR A 213 6.06 13.80 -47.32
C TYR A 213 7.05 14.93 -47.61
N VAL A 214 7.69 15.38 -46.54
CA VAL A 214 8.71 16.42 -46.51
C VAL A 214 10.02 15.78 -46.10
N ASP A 215 11.11 16.18 -46.74
CA ASP A 215 12.45 15.72 -46.38
C ASP A 215 12.89 16.35 -45.04
N SER A 216 13.43 15.54 -44.13
CA SER A 216 13.79 16.00 -42.79
C SER A 216 15.08 16.83 -42.73
N VAL A 217 15.89 16.81 -43.79
CA VAL A 217 17.12 17.59 -43.91
C VAL A 217 16.85 18.91 -44.63
N THR A 218 16.23 18.86 -45.81
CA THR A 218 15.97 20.09 -46.60
C THR A 218 14.72 20.85 -46.16
N LEU A 219 13.77 20.17 -45.49
CA LEU A 219 12.46 20.69 -45.11
C LEU A 219 11.57 21.10 -46.30
N GLU A 220 11.90 20.62 -47.49
CA GLU A 220 11.10 20.76 -48.71
C GLU A 220 10.31 19.48 -49.00
N TYR A 221 9.31 19.56 -49.88
CA TYR A 221 8.60 18.37 -50.34
C TYR A 221 9.56 17.38 -51.00
N LYS A 222 9.39 16.08 -50.71
CA LYS A 222 10.15 15.05 -51.41
C LYS A 222 9.87 15.11 -52.91
N THR A 223 10.91 14.86 -53.70
CA THR A 223 10.86 14.83 -55.17
C THR A 223 11.24 13.43 -55.64
N PRO A 224 10.35 12.68 -56.32
CA PRO A 224 8.98 13.04 -56.70
C PRO A 224 8.05 13.20 -55.49
N LEU A 225 6.95 13.95 -55.66
CA LEU A 225 5.93 14.19 -54.63
C LEU A 225 5.31 12.88 -54.14
N GLU A 226 5.68 12.46 -52.94
CA GLU A 226 5.08 11.33 -52.24
C GLU A 226 3.88 11.79 -51.40
N PRO A 227 2.63 11.42 -51.74
CA PRO A 227 1.48 11.68 -50.86
C PRO A 227 1.54 10.77 -49.63
N LEU A 228 1.29 11.33 -48.45
CA LEU A 228 0.82 10.54 -47.30
C LEU A 228 -0.62 10.08 -47.61
N GLU A 229 -1.47 11.03 -47.99
CA GLU A 229 -2.87 10.79 -48.32
C GLU A 229 -3.41 11.90 -49.23
N LYS A 230 -4.35 11.55 -50.12
CA LYS A 230 -5.15 12.50 -50.89
C LYS A 230 -6.46 12.72 -50.12
N VAL A 231 -6.85 13.98 -49.96
CA VAL A 231 -8.12 14.34 -49.31
C VAL A 231 -9.15 14.53 -50.41
N ASP A 232 -10.17 13.65 -50.44
CA ASP A 232 -11.23 13.62 -51.45
C ASP A 232 -12.59 13.46 -50.76
N PRO A 233 -13.51 14.46 -50.85
CA PRO A 233 -13.34 15.73 -51.54
C PRO A 233 -12.29 16.64 -50.85
N PRO A 234 -11.59 17.53 -51.60
CA PRO A 234 -10.67 18.50 -51.03
C PRO A 234 -11.33 19.40 -49.97
N MET A 235 -10.63 19.63 -48.86
CA MET A 235 -11.15 20.36 -47.71
C MET A 235 -10.91 21.87 -47.84
N SER A 236 -11.92 22.71 -47.57
CA SER A 236 -11.73 24.17 -47.52
C SER A 236 -11.03 24.61 -46.24
N ILE A 237 -10.48 25.83 -46.20
CA ILE A 237 -9.85 26.36 -44.97
C ILE A 237 -10.88 26.55 -43.85
N ASP A 238 -12.10 26.97 -44.19
CA ASP A 238 -13.20 27.11 -43.22
C ASP A 238 -13.64 25.75 -42.64
N ASP A 239 -13.77 24.71 -43.48
CA ASP A 239 -14.06 23.34 -43.03
C ASP A 239 -12.92 22.78 -42.15
N PHE A 240 -11.66 23.07 -42.53
CA PHE A 240 -10.50 22.68 -41.72
C PHE A 240 -10.55 23.34 -40.34
N THR A 241 -10.76 24.66 -40.27
CA THR A 241 -10.89 25.40 -38.99
C THR A 241 -12.03 24.83 -38.13
N LYS A 242 -13.21 24.61 -38.72
CA LYS A 242 -14.42 24.11 -38.03
C LYS A 242 -14.30 22.68 -37.56
N SER A 243 -13.74 21.79 -38.37
CA SER A 243 -13.56 20.37 -38.02
C SER A 243 -12.70 20.19 -36.77
N GLN A 244 -11.75 21.10 -36.54
CA GLN A 244 -10.84 21.07 -35.39
C GLN A 244 -11.29 21.98 -34.22
N ARG A 245 -12.47 22.63 -34.34
CA ARG A 245 -13.03 23.57 -33.36
C ARG A 245 -12.16 24.80 -33.08
N PHE A 246 -11.28 25.16 -34.02
CA PHE A 246 -10.37 26.30 -33.88
C PHE A 246 -11.12 27.64 -33.93
N GLU A 247 -12.26 27.69 -34.64
CA GLU A 247 -13.15 28.84 -34.74
C GLU A 247 -13.59 29.33 -33.36
N LYS A 248 -13.85 28.43 -32.41
CA LYS A 248 -14.31 28.79 -31.06
C LYS A 248 -13.29 29.58 -30.27
N VAL A 249 -11.99 29.38 -30.56
CA VAL A 249 -10.92 30.17 -29.93
C VAL A 249 -10.80 31.53 -30.63
N VAL A 250 -10.87 31.54 -31.96
CA VAL A 250 -10.83 32.78 -32.78
C VAL A 250 -12.01 33.71 -32.45
N GLU A 251 -13.23 33.19 -32.29
CA GLU A 251 -14.43 33.95 -31.93
C GLU A 251 -14.35 34.54 -30.51
N LYS A 252 -13.88 33.75 -29.53
CA LYS A 252 -13.63 34.23 -28.16
C LYS A 252 -12.59 35.36 -28.14
N TRP A 253 -11.49 35.17 -28.86
CA TRP A 253 -10.43 36.18 -29.01
C TRP A 253 -10.97 37.47 -29.64
N LYS A 254 -11.66 37.35 -30.77
CA LYS A 254 -12.26 38.49 -31.48
C LYS A 254 -13.20 39.27 -30.57
N THR A 255 -14.06 38.57 -29.83
CA THR A 255 -14.98 39.17 -28.85
C THR A 255 -14.25 39.89 -27.72
N ALA A 256 -13.14 39.34 -27.21
CA ALA A 256 -12.33 39.98 -26.17
C ALA A 256 -11.65 41.25 -26.70
N VAL A 257 -11.06 41.18 -27.90
CA VAL A 257 -10.43 42.32 -28.59
C VAL A 257 -11.44 43.44 -28.88
N GLU A 258 -12.64 43.12 -29.38
CA GLU A 258 -13.71 44.10 -29.63
C GLU A 258 -14.16 44.84 -28.35
N LYS A 259 -14.03 44.21 -27.18
CA LYS A 259 -14.28 44.83 -25.87
C LYS A 259 -13.06 45.56 -25.28
N GLY A 260 -11.88 45.43 -25.90
CA GLY A 260 -10.62 45.90 -25.32
C GLY A 260 -10.12 45.08 -24.12
N GLU A 261 -10.66 43.88 -23.90
CA GLU A 261 -10.32 43.00 -22.78
C GLU A 261 -9.17 42.04 -23.14
N PRO A 262 -8.22 41.77 -22.23
CA PRO A 262 -7.21 40.74 -22.44
C PRO A 262 -7.85 39.35 -22.35
N MET A 263 -7.67 38.55 -23.39
CA MET A 263 -8.09 37.14 -23.42
C MET A 263 -7.29 36.33 -22.38
N LEU A 264 -8.00 35.54 -21.56
CA LEU A 264 -7.38 34.71 -20.52
C LEU A 264 -6.60 33.55 -21.15
N SER A 265 -5.46 33.17 -20.55
CA SER A 265 -4.58 32.11 -21.07
C SER A 265 -5.31 30.78 -21.37
N GLU A 266 -6.28 30.41 -20.53
CA GLU A 266 -7.12 29.22 -20.68
C GLU A 266 -7.96 29.22 -21.97
N GLN A 267 -8.36 30.40 -22.45
CA GLN A 267 -9.27 30.55 -23.59
C GLN A 267 -8.59 30.26 -24.93
N TYR A 268 -7.25 30.30 -24.98
CA TYR A 268 -6.44 29.95 -26.17
C TYR A 268 -6.40 28.44 -26.44
N TRP A 269 -6.92 27.60 -25.52
CA TRP A 269 -6.98 26.15 -25.68
C TRP A 269 -8.37 25.71 -26.13
N VAL A 270 -8.42 24.79 -27.09
CA VAL A 270 -9.69 24.26 -27.61
C VAL A 270 -10.39 23.44 -26.52
N THR A 271 -11.57 23.91 -26.11
CA THR A 271 -12.34 23.36 -25.00
C THR A 271 -13.83 23.25 -25.38
N PRO A 272 -14.50 22.11 -25.13
CA PRO A 272 -13.91 20.85 -24.66
C PRO A 272 -13.04 20.18 -25.72
N ARG A 273 -12.17 19.27 -25.29
CA ARG A 273 -11.21 18.58 -26.17
C ARG A 273 -11.96 17.82 -27.26
N HIS A 274 -11.37 17.73 -28.44
CA HIS A 274 -11.99 17.04 -29.56
C HIS A 274 -10.98 16.08 -30.21
N PRO A 275 -11.03 14.79 -29.83
CA PRO A 275 -10.25 13.77 -30.50
C PRO A 275 -10.48 13.81 -32.02
N PRO A 276 -9.45 13.58 -32.85
CA PRO A 276 -8.14 13.02 -32.51
C PRO A 276 -7.17 14.02 -31.86
N ASN A 277 -7.50 15.31 -31.84
CA ASN A 277 -6.67 16.37 -31.28
C ASN A 277 -7.05 16.65 -29.81
N TYR A 278 -6.49 15.86 -28.91
CA TYR A 278 -6.76 15.94 -27.47
C TYR A 278 -6.21 17.21 -26.81
N VAL A 279 -5.11 17.77 -27.31
CA VAL A 279 -4.59 19.05 -26.84
C VAL A 279 -4.30 19.93 -28.05
N VAL A 280 -4.90 21.12 -28.06
CA VAL A 280 -4.71 22.13 -29.09
C VAL A 280 -4.55 23.49 -28.43
N PHE A 281 -3.47 24.17 -28.77
CA PHE A 281 -3.30 25.60 -28.55
C PHE A 281 -3.56 26.34 -29.87
N VAL A 282 -4.39 27.37 -29.85
CA VAL A 282 -4.65 28.23 -31.01
C VAL A 282 -4.34 29.67 -30.60
N TYR A 283 -3.42 30.31 -31.32
CA TYR A 283 -2.99 31.69 -31.13
C TYR A 283 -3.50 32.56 -32.29
N PRO A 284 -4.72 33.12 -32.17
CA PRO A 284 -5.27 34.06 -33.14
C PRO A 284 -4.63 35.44 -33.03
N PHE A 285 -4.55 36.14 -34.16
CA PHE A 285 -3.92 37.45 -34.31
C PHE A 285 -4.47 38.19 -35.55
N PHE A 286 -4.19 39.49 -35.66
CA PHE A 286 -4.48 40.26 -36.87
C PHE A 286 -3.35 40.16 -37.90
N GLU A 287 -3.68 39.80 -39.13
CA GLU A 287 -2.79 39.98 -40.28
C GLU A 287 -2.83 41.44 -40.73
N VAL A 288 -1.67 42.05 -41.00
CA VAL A 288 -1.56 43.35 -41.65
C VAL A 288 -1.24 43.15 -43.13
N TYR A 289 -2.01 43.78 -44.01
CA TYR A 289 -1.82 43.77 -45.45
C TYR A 289 -1.05 45.00 -45.95
N GLU A 290 -0.49 44.92 -47.16
CA GLU A 290 0.28 46.01 -47.78
C GLU A 290 -0.55 47.29 -48.03
N ASP A 291 -1.88 47.16 -48.15
CA ASP A 291 -2.82 48.28 -48.27
C ASP A 291 -3.18 48.92 -46.91
N GLY A 292 -2.63 48.40 -45.80
CA GLY A 292 -2.91 48.83 -44.44
C GLY A 292 -4.22 48.30 -43.86
N SER A 293 -4.97 47.47 -44.60
CA SER A 293 -6.13 46.76 -44.06
C SER A 293 -5.70 45.60 -43.16
N THR A 294 -6.64 45.07 -42.37
CA THR A 294 -6.37 43.97 -41.44
C THR A 294 -7.26 42.75 -41.69
N GLY A 295 -6.66 41.58 -41.58
CA GLY A 295 -7.32 40.28 -41.67
C GLY A 295 -7.21 39.51 -40.36
N VAL A 296 -7.81 38.32 -40.31
CA VAL A 296 -7.71 37.41 -39.16
C VAL A 296 -6.95 36.16 -39.56
N GLY A 297 -5.91 35.85 -38.80
CA GLY A 297 -5.19 34.59 -38.88
C GLY A 297 -5.06 33.91 -37.52
N TYR A 298 -4.58 32.67 -37.53
CA TYR A 298 -4.17 31.98 -36.32
C TYR A 298 -2.98 31.06 -36.60
N ILE A 299 -2.15 30.86 -35.57
CA ILE A 299 -1.14 29.81 -35.53
C ILE A 299 -1.59 28.81 -34.48
N TYR A 300 -1.53 27.52 -34.79
CA TYR A 300 -1.94 26.46 -33.86
C TYR A 300 -0.86 25.41 -33.70
N SER A 301 -0.83 24.77 -32.54
CA SER A 301 -0.05 23.56 -32.27
C SER A 301 -0.95 22.48 -31.67
N THR A 302 -0.74 21.23 -32.08
CA THR A 302 -1.50 20.07 -31.58
C THR A 302 -0.61 18.99 -30.99
N MET A 303 -1.17 18.23 -30.05
CA MET A 303 -0.59 17.00 -29.53
C MET A 303 -1.65 15.89 -29.54
N PHE A 304 -1.30 14.78 -30.19
CA PHE A 304 -1.98 13.50 -30.08
C PHE A 304 -1.49 12.76 -28.83
N THR A 305 -2.36 12.06 -28.11
CA THR A 305 -2.06 11.55 -26.75
C THR A 305 -1.59 10.10 -26.70
N ASP A 306 -1.75 9.35 -27.78
CA ASP A 306 -1.17 8.02 -27.97
C ASP A 306 0.37 8.04 -28.03
N ASP A 307 0.99 9.23 -28.09
CA ASP A 307 2.45 9.45 -28.03
C ASP A 307 2.88 10.20 -26.76
N ILE A 308 2.03 10.22 -25.73
CA ILE A 308 2.44 10.65 -24.38
C ILE A 308 3.41 9.65 -23.72
N ALA A 309 3.76 8.54 -24.40
CA ALA A 309 4.90 7.68 -24.08
C ALA A 309 6.26 8.43 -24.01
N SER A 310 6.31 9.67 -24.49
CA SER A 310 7.48 10.56 -24.44
C SER A 310 7.45 11.57 -23.28
N ILE A 311 6.35 11.68 -22.52
CA ILE A 311 6.42 12.15 -21.12
C ILE A 311 7.17 11.06 -20.35
N GLN A 312 8.11 11.44 -19.48
CA GLN A 312 8.93 10.49 -18.72
C GLN A 312 8.12 9.83 -17.58
N TRP A 313 7.20 8.94 -17.97
CA TRP A 313 6.53 8.05 -17.05
C TRP A 313 7.52 7.07 -16.45
N TYR A 314 7.43 6.85 -15.14
CA TYR A 314 8.05 5.69 -14.51
C TYR A 314 7.50 4.41 -15.17
N SER A 315 8.40 3.49 -15.55
CA SER A 315 8.01 2.20 -16.13
C SER A 315 7.01 1.49 -15.20
N PRO A 316 5.80 1.14 -15.69
CA PRO A 316 4.72 0.63 -14.85
C PRO A 316 5.07 -0.75 -14.26
N THR A 317 5.87 -1.54 -14.97
CA THR A 317 6.32 -2.88 -14.56
C THR A 317 7.45 -2.83 -13.52
N GLU A 318 8.31 -1.81 -13.58
CA GLU A 318 9.45 -1.67 -12.68
C GLU A 318 9.10 -0.90 -11.40
N SER A 319 8.34 0.19 -11.54
CA SER A 319 8.02 1.11 -10.44
C SER A 319 6.74 0.74 -9.68
N GLY A 320 5.80 0.04 -10.32
CA GLY A 320 4.45 -0.15 -9.78
C GLY A 320 3.57 1.11 -9.75
N ILE A 321 4.04 2.22 -10.33
CA ILE A 321 3.26 3.45 -10.47
C ILE A 321 2.31 3.29 -11.66
N ARG A 322 1.08 3.81 -11.52
CA ARG A 322 0.18 4.06 -12.65
C ARG A 322 -0.17 5.53 -12.66
N VAL A 323 -0.08 6.15 -13.83
CA VAL A 323 -0.56 7.51 -14.03
C VAL A 323 -1.53 7.56 -15.19
N MET A 324 -2.56 8.38 -15.04
CA MET A 324 -3.55 8.71 -16.03
C MET A 324 -3.78 10.23 -16.05
N LEU A 325 -4.00 10.81 -17.24
CA LEU A 325 -4.53 12.16 -17.39
C LEU A 325 -5.95 12.08 -17.94
N VAL A 326 -6.83 12.94 -17.44
CA VAL A 326 -8.26 12.97 -17.80
C VAL A 326 -8.69 14.39 -18.17
N ASP A 327 -9.60 14.52 -19.14
CA ASP A 327 -10.24 15.80 -19.52
C ASP A 327 -11.22 16.25 -18.41
N PRO A 328 -11.06 17.45 -17.81
CA PRO A 328 -11.94 17.91 -16.72
C PRO A 328 -13.26 18.53 -17.21
N ASP A 329 -13.78 18.19 -18.40
CA ASP A 329 -15.13 18.62 -18.78
C ASP A 329 -16.20 17.74 -18.11
N VAL A 330 -16.64 18.16 -16.92
CA VAL A 330 -17.70 17.51 -16.12
C VAL A 330 -19.06 17.48 -16.83
N ARG A 331 -19.21 18.15 -17.99
CA ARG A 331 -20.44 18.10 -18.80
C ARG A 331 -20.46 16.92 -19.78
N ALA A 332 -19.33 16.21 -19.95
CA ALA A 332 -19.30 14.98 -20.71
C ALA A 332 -19.98 13.86 -19.90
N GLU A 333 -20.78 13.02 -20.56
CA GLU A 333 -21.42 11.85 -19.92
C GLU A 333 -20.39 10.85 -19.39
N GLN A 334 -19.23 10.79 -20.04
CA GLN A 334 -18.09 9.97 -19.67
C GLN A 334 -16.81 10.80 -19.73
N LEU A 335 -15.94 10.64 -18.72
CA LEU A 335 -14.66 11.33 -18.67
C LEU A 335 -13.66 10.70 -19.66
N LEU A 336 -13.12 11.51 -20.55
CA LEU A 336 -12.15 11.12 -21.59
C LEU A 336 -10.75 10.94 -20.99
N VAL A 337 -10.14 9.78 -21.21
CA VAL A 337 -8.73 9.53 -20.86
C VAL A 337 -7.84 10.11 -21.94
N VAL A 338 -6.95 11.03 -21.53
CA VAL A 338 -6.02 11.71 -22.43
C VAL A 338 -4.56 11.33 -22.20
N ALA A 339 -4.25 10.42 -21.26
CA ALA A 339 -2.96 9.75 -21.17
C ALA A 339 -3.06 8.52 -20.26
N ASN A 340 -2.19 7.53 -20.48
CA ASN A 340 -1.93 6.49 -19.50
C ASN A 340 -0.45 6.04 -19.52
N SER A 341 0.05 5.57 -18.38
CA SER A 341 1.43 5.11 -18.24
C SER A 341 1.64 3.61 -18.49
N TRP A 342 0.58 2.85 -18.82
CA TRP A 342 0.64 1.39 -18.99
C TRP A 342 0.55 0.92 -20.45
N GLY A 343 0.49 1.85 -21.41
CA GLY A 343 0.55 1.56 -22.84
C GLY A 343 -0.76 1.04 -23.45
N GLN A 344 -1.89 1.19 -22.76
CA GLN A 344 -3.19 0.89 -23.36
C GLN A 344 -3.50 1.90 -24.47
N PRO A 345 -3.94 1.47 -25.67
CA PRO A 345 -4.32 2.40 -26.73
C PRO A 345 -5.47 3.32 -26.31
N LEU A 346 -5.29 4.63 -26.49
CA LEU A 346 -6.33 5.65 -26.19
C LEU A 346 -7.44 5.71 -27.26
N ALA A 347 -7.27 4.97 -28.36
CA ALA A 347 -8.26 4.79 -29.41
C ALA A 347 -8.23 3.34 -29.92
N ASN A 348 -9.34 2.87 -30.48
CA ASN A 348 -9.46 1.55 -31.13
C ASN A 348 -8.63 1.39 -32.43
N VAL A 349 -8.03 2.47 -32.92
CA VAL A 349 -7.27 2.54 -34.18
C VAL A 349 -5.83 2.97 -33.92
N THR A 350 -4.89 2.47 -34.73
CA THR A 350 -3.45 2.76 -34.62
C THR A 350 -3.06 4.19 -35.02
N ASN A 351 -3.95 4.91 -35.72
CA ASN A 351 -3.76 6.32 -36.05
C ASN A 351 -5.13 7.00 -36.08
N ALA A 352 -5.53 7.56 -34.93
CA ALA A 352 -6.82 8.22 -34.78
C ALA A 352 -7.00 9.39 -35.76
N TRP A 353 -5.94 10.16 -36.04
CA TRP A 353 -6.03 11.28 -36.97
C TRP A 353 -6.34 10.85 -38.40
N LEU A 354 -5.64 9.83 -38.90
CA LEU A 354 -5.87 9.26 -40.23
C LEU A 354 -7.27 8.66 -40.34
N ALA A 355 -7.69 7.92 -39.32
CA ALA A 355 -9.03 7.32 -39.26
C ALA A 355 -10.14 8.39 -39.27
N THR A 356 -9.99 9.48 -38.50
CA THR A 356 -10.94 10.61 -38.54
C THR A 356 -10.98 11.30 -39.90
N VAL A 357 -9.83 11.49 -40.58
CA VAL A 357 -9.78 12.09 -41.93
C VAL A 357 -10.49 11.20 -42.97
N ARG A 358 -10.46 9.87 -42.79
CA ARG A 358 -11.16 8.90 -43.66
C ARG A 358 -12.65 8.72 -43.35
N GLY A 359 -13.11 9.19 -42.19
CA GLY A 359 -14.45 8.89 -41.67
C GLY A 359 -14.60 7.48 -41.09
N ASP A 360 -13.50 6.81 -40.75
CA ASP A 360 -13.51 5.51 -40.09
C ASP A 360 -14.10 5.61 -38.67
N PRO A 361 -14.80 4.57 -38.15
CA PRO A 361 -15.41 4.61 -36.82
C PRO A 361 -14.35 4.51 -35.70
N VAL A 362 -13.99 5.66 -35.13
CA VAL A 362 -13.06 5.75 -33.99
C VAL A 362 -13.81 5.76 -32.65
N LYS A 363 -13.48 4.82 -31.76
CA LYS A 363 -13.83 4.87 -30.33
C LYS A 363 -12.60 5.31 -29.53
N PHE A 364 -12.79 6.34 -28.71
CA PHE A 364 -11.78 6.86 -27.78
C PHE A 364 -11.96 6.25 -26.38
N MET A 365 -10.87 6.19 -25.62
CA MET A 365 -10.83 5.59 -24.29
C MET A 365 -11.42 6.52 -23.23
N HIS A 366 -12.43 6.02 -22.50
CA HIS A 366 -12.98 6.69 -21.32
C HIS A 366 -12.50 6.02 -20.04
N VAL A 367 -12.74 6.63 -18.88
CA VAL A 367 -12.32 6.08 -17.57
C VAL A 367 -12.92 4.68 -17.31
N GLU A 368 -14.10 4.39 -17.86
CA GLU A 368 -14.74 3.07 -17.80
C GLU A 368 -14.04 2.00 -18.64
N ASP A 369 -13.31 2.39 -19.70
CA ASP A 369 -12.59 1.49 -20.60
C ASP A 369 -11.20 1.07 -20.06
N VAL A 370 -10.84 1.44 -18.81
CA VAL A 370 -9.54 1.14 -18.21
C VAL A 370 -9.36 -0.36 -17.95
N GLU A 371 -8.34 -0.95 -18.60
CA GLU A 371 -8.03 -2.38 -18.47
C GLU A 371 -7.02 -2.70 -17.36
N ASP A 372 -6.14 -1.75 -16.97
CA ASP A 372 -5.12 -2.00 -15.95
C ASP A 372 -5.77 -2.37 -14.59
N PRO A 373 -5.41 -3.53 -14.00
CA PRO A 373 -6.12 -4.06 -12.84
C PRO A 373 -5.88 -3.25 -11.57
N ILE A 374 -4.77 -2.52 -11.45
CA ILE A 374 -4.47 -1.68 -10.28
C ILE A 374 -5.27 -0.38 -10.39
N MET A 375 -5.20 0.30 -11.54
CA MET A 375 -5.93 1.55 -11.79
C MET A 375 -7.44 1.32 -11.71
N ARG A 376 -7.97 0.26 -12.32
CA ARG A 376 -9.41 -0.06 -12.27
C ARG A 376 -9.93 -0.37 -10.88
N GLU A 377 -9.11 -0.97 -10.00
CA GLU A 377 -9.50 -1.16 -8.59
C GLU A 377 -9.45 0.17 -7.84
N ALA A 378 -8.37 0.94 -8.02
CA ALA A 378 -8.16 2.22 -7.37
C ALA A 378 -9.27 3.25 -7.67
N LEU A 379 -9.73 3.31 -8.93
CA LEU A 379 -10.78 4.22 -9.38
C LEU A 379 -12.13 4.02 -8.68
N LYS A 380 -12.39 2.86 -8.08
CA LYS A 380 -13.61 2.62 -7.27
C LYS A 380 -13.62 3.40 -5.95
N HIS A 381 -12.47 3.92 -5.53
CA HIS A 381 -12.29 4.57 -4.23
C HIS A 381 -12.20 6.10 -4.30
N VAL A 382 -12.28 6.69 -5.50
CA VAL A 382 -12.15 8.14 -5.72
C VAL A 382 -13.23 8.63 -6.68
N ASP A 383 -13.90 9.72 -6.31
CA ASP A 383 -14.82 10.44 -7.19
C ASP A 383 -14.03 11.51 -8.01
N LEU A 384 -13.80 11.20 -9.29
CA LEU A 384 -13.11 12.11 -10.21
C LEU A 384 -13.94 13.38 -10.49
N CYS A 385 -15.28 13.30 -10.50
CA CYS A 385 -16.15 14.44 -10.71
C CYS A 385 -16.12 15.39 -9.51
N ALA A 386 -16.04 14.86 -8.29
CA ALA A 386 -15.81 15.65 -7.07
C ALA A 386 -14.45 16.35 -7.10
N ALA A 387 -13.38 15.69 -7.55
CA ALA A 387 -12.05 16.30 -7.69
C ALA A 387 -12.07 17.52 -8.64
N ILE A 388 -12.77 17.41 -9.77
CA ILE A 388 -12.86 18.50 -10.76
C ILE A 388 -13.73 19.65 -10.23
N SER A 389 -14.89 19.34 -9.65
CA SER A 389 -15.92 20.34 -9.27
C SER A 389 -15.62 21.06 -7.96
N SER A 390 -15.05 20.37 -6.96
CA SER A 390 -14.66 20.97 -5.68
C SER A 390 -13.32 21.72 -5.73
N GLY A 391 -12.50 21.45 -6.77
CA GLY A 391 -11.11 21.92 -6.83
C GLY A 391 -10.23 21.40 -5.69
N SER A 392 -10.67 20.39 -4.95
CA SER A 392 -9.97 19.79 -3.82
C SER A 392 -9.51 18.38 -4.18
N ASP A 393 -8.22 18.10 -3.95
CA ASP A 393 -7.60 16.81 -4.25
C ASP A 393 -8.35 15.66 -3.57
N GLN A 394 -8.75 14.67 -4.35
CA GLN A 394 -9.39 13.46 -3.84
C GLN A 394 -8.31 12.39 -3.68
N ASN A 395 -8.12 11.89 -2.46
CA ASN A 395 -7.22 10.79 -2.20
C ASN A 395 -7.89 9.68 -1.40
N ALA A 396 -7.48 8.44 -1.68
CA ALA A 396 -7.97 7.27 -0.99
C ALA A 396 -6.86 6.22 -0.83
N SER A 397 -6.97 5.41 0.22
CA SER A 397 -6.16 4.21 0.41
C SER A 397 -7.03 2.98 0.22
N PHE A 398 -6.53 1.97 -0.49
CA PHE A 398 -7.24 0.76 -0.85
C PHE A 398 -6.34 -0.47 -0.67
N LEU A 399 -6.92 -1.68 -0.72
CA LEU A 399 -6.16 -2.92 -0.60
C LEU A 399 -6.06 -3.61 -1.97
N TYR A 400 -4.83 -3.90 -2.40
CA TYR A 400 -4.55 -4.61 -3.65
C TYR A 400 -3.49 -5.69 -3.43
N GLY A 401 -3.82 -6.95 -3.77
CA GLY A 401 -2.89 -8.07 -3.61
C GLY A 401 -2.43 -8.34 -2.18
N GLY A 402 -3.19 -7.88 -1.16
CA GLY A 402 -2.81 -7.97 0.25
C GLY A 402 -1.88 -6.86 0.76
N PHE A 403 -1.61 -5.84 -0.07
CA PHE A 403 -0.83 -4.65 0.30
C PHE A 403 -1.66 -3.38 0.14
N ASP A 404 -1.28 -2.32 0.83
CA ASP A 404 -1.92 -1.02 0.69
C ASP A 404 -1.55 -0.36 -0.65
N GLY A 405 -2.56 0.13 -1.36
CA GLY A 405 -2.43 1.05 -2.48
C GLY A 405 -2.93 2.43 -2.08
N ARG A 406 -2.45 3.46 -2.77
CA ARG A 406 -2.91 4.85 -2.62
C ARG A 406 -3.18 5.44 -4.00
N ILE A 407 -4.32 6.10 -4.12
CA ILE A 407 -4.72 6.86 -5.30
C ILE A 407 -4.92 8.31 -4.91
N THR A 408 -4.45 9.23 -5.75
CA THR A 408 -4.78 10.66 -5.68
C THR A 408 -5.22 11.13 -7.05
N ALA A 409 -6.37 11.79 -7.11
CA ALA A 409 -6.85 12.57 -8.25
C ALA A 409 -6.71 14.06 -7.90
N LYS A 410 -5.74 14.72 -8.54
CA LYS A 410 -5.38 16.12 -8.34
C LYS A 410 -5.70 16.91 -9.61
N ARG A 411 -6.34 18.06 -9.46
CA ARG A 411 -6.56 18.96 -10.59
C ARG A 411 -5.29 19.78 -10.81
N ILE A 412 -4.74 19.70 -12.03
CA ILE A 412 -3.54 20.45 -12.43
C ILE A 412 -3.93 21.56 -13.41
N ASP A 413 -3.57 22.79 -13.05
CA ASP A 413 -3.75 23.99 -13.87
C ASP A 413 -2.35 24.45 -14.34
N VAL A 414 -2.01 24.14 -15.60
CA VAL A 414 -0.64 24.22 -16.15
C VAL A 414 -0.26 25.64 -16.59
N GLN A 415 1.04 25.99 -16.54
CA GLN A 415 1.57 27.24 -17.10
C GLN A 415 1.13 27.43 -18.56
N GLY A 416 0.27 28.42 -18.79
CA GLY A 416 -0.40 28.66 -20.08
C GLY A 416 -1.90 28.45 -20.06
N GLY A 417 -2.49 27.93 -18.97
CA GLY A 417 -3.94 27.86 -18.74
C GLY A 417 -4.61 26.55 -19.15
N VAL A 418 -3.85 25.47 -19.41
CA VAL A 418 -4.45 24.15 -19.70
C VAL A 418 -4.84 23.48 -18.39
N LYS A 419 -6.01 22.83 -18.37
CA LYS A 419 -6.50 22.10 -17.20
C LYS A 419 -6.60 20.61 -17.50
N PHE A 420 -6.09 19.79 -16.58
CA PHE A 420 -6.23 18.33 -16.59
C PHE A 420 -6.57 17.84 -15.19
N LEU A 421 -7.17 16.66 -15.10
CA LEU A 421 -7.19 15.88 -13.87
C LEU A 421 -6.07 14.83 -13.96
N LEU A 422 -5.09 14.94 -13.06
CA LEU A 422 -3.98 14.01 -12.90
C LEU A 422 -4.39 12.94 -11.89
N VAL A 423 -4.33 11.67 -12.30
CA VAL A 423 -4.64 10.53 -11.43
C VAL A 423 -3.39 9.66 -11.27
N VAL A 424 -2.83 9.63 -10.07
CA VAL A 424 -1.65 8.85 -9.70
C VAL A 424 -2.06 7.73 -8.76
N VAL A 425 -1.60 6.51 -9.04
CA VAL A 425 -1.77 5.34 -8.18
C VAL A 425 -0.42 4.72 -7.89
N THR A 426 -0.15 4.43 -6.62
CA THR A 426 1.02 3.67 -6.18
C THR A 426 0.58 2.47 -5.35
N SER A 427 1.36 1.38 -5.38
CA SER A 427 1.15 0.22 -4.51
C SER A 427 2.39 -0.09 -3.68
N ARG A 428 2.19 -0.25 -2.37
CA ARG A 428 3.24 -0.58 -1.40
C ARG A 428 3.90 -1.94 -1.67
N SER A 429 3.23 -2.82 -2.41
CA SER A 429 3.74 -4.13 -2.84
C SER A 429 5.08 -4.04 -3.59
N TYR A 430 5.23 -3.07 -4.49
CA TYR A 430 6.43 -2.92 -5.33
C TYR A 430 7.64 -2.44 -4.53
N TYR A 431 7.48 -1.45 -3.66
CA TYR A 431 8.59 -0.82 -2.93
C TYR A 431 8.97 -1.55 -1.63
N LEU A 432 7.97 -2.04 -0.90
CA LEU A 432 8.15 -2.55 0.46
C LEU A 432 7.74 -4.02 0.60
N GLY A 433 7.18 -4.66 -0.43
CA GLY A 433 6.78 -6.06 -0.42
C GLY A 433 7.88 -7.02 0.04
N PRO A 434 9.10 -7.00 -0.55
CA PRO A 434 10.20 -7.84 -0.11
C PRO A 434 10.60 -7.61 1.35
N VAL A 435 10.68 -6.34 1.78
CA VAL A 435 11.04 -5.96 3.15
C VAL A 435 9.99 -6.44 4.16
N ILE A 436 8.70 -6.29 3.84
CA ILE A 436 7.58 -6.78 4.64
C ILE A 436 7.61 -8.31 4.74
N LEU A 437 7.89 -9.01 3.64
CA LEU A 437 8.01 -10.46 3.62
C LEU A 437 9.16 -10.95 4.50
N TYR A 438 10.37 -10.40 4.34
CA TYR A 438 11.52 -10.73 5.18
C TYR A 438 11.26 -10.42 6.66
N ARG A 439 10.62 -9.29 6.98
CA ARG A 439 10.20 -8.95 8.35
C ARG A 439 9.27 -10.01 8.93
N ASN A 440 8.24 -10.42 8.17
CA ASN A 440 7.27 -11.41 8.63
C ASN A 440 7.93 -12.79 8.82
N VAL A 441 8.86 -13.19 7.94
CA VAL A 441 9.66 -14.42 8.09
C VAL A 441 10.58 -14.34 9.31
N ALA A 442 11.27 -13.22 9.53
CA ALA A 442 12.12 -13.00 10.70
C ALA A 442 11.31 -13.03 12.01
N ILE A 443 10.09 -12.48 12.01
CA ILE A 443 9.14 -12.58 13.12
C ILE A 443 8.80 -14.05 13.44
N VAL A 444 8.44 -14.84 12.42
CA VAL A 444 8.12 -16.27 12.61
C VAL A 444 9.35 -17.05 13.09
N ALA A 445 10.53 -16.80 12.51
CA ALA A 445 11.78 -17.42 12.95
C ALA A 445 12.13 -17.06 14.41
N GLY A 446 11.93 -15.82 14.83
CA GLY A 446 12.11 -15.38 16.21
C GLY A 446 11.17 -16.08 17.19
N ILE A 447 9.91 -16.29 16.81
CA ILE A 447 8.94 -17.07 17.61
C ILE A 447 9.42 -18.53 17.75
N VAL A 448 9.87 -19.16 16.65
CA VAL A 448 10.38 -20.55 16.68
C VAL A 448 11.63 -20.66 17.56
N VAL A 449 12.58 -19.74 17.45
CA VAL A 449 13.78 -19.73 18.33
C VAL A 449 13.40 -19.59 19.79
N LEU A 450 12.43 -18.73 20.13
CA LEU A 450 11.96 -18.56 21.50
C LEU A 450 11.26 -19.81 22.05
N LEU A 451 10.48 -20.52 21.22
CA LEU A 451 9.90 -21.80 21.58
C LEU A 451 10.98 -22.86 21.84
N LEU A 452 12.04 -22.90 21.02
CA LEU A 452 13.17 -23.81 21.24
C LEU A 452 13.94 -23.49 22.53
N VAL A 453 14.21 -22.20 22.81
CA VAL A 453 14.88 -21.76 24.04
C VAL A 453 14.03 -22.09 25.28
N THR A 454 12.71 -21.86 25.24
CA THR A 454 11.84 -22.19 26.38
C THR A 454 11.76 -23.71 26.62
N VAL A 455 11.68 -24.53 25.57
CA VAL A 455 11.78 -26.01 25.68
C VAL A 455 13.14 -26.43 26.25
N ALA A 456 14.25 -25.85 25.77
CA ALA A 456 15.59 -26.15 26.28
C ALA A 456 15.75 -25.78 27.76
N CYS A 457 15.23 -24.64 28.21
CA CYS A 457 15.21 -24.23 29.61
C CYS A 457 14.40 -25.21 30.48
N VAL A 458 13.23 -25.64 30.03
CA VAL A 458 12.40 -26.64 30.74
C VAL A 458 13.13 -27.99 30.83
N ALA A 459 13.72 -28.45 29.72
CA ALA A 459 14.46 -29.71 29.66
C ALA A 459 15.72 -29.69 30.55
N PHE A 460 16.47 -28.58 30.55
CA PHE A 460 17.63 -28.38 31.44
C PHE A 460 17.23 -28.50 32.91
N VAL A 461 16.12 -27.89 33.30
CA VAL A 461 15.63 -27.92 34.69
C VAL A 461 15.13 -29.30 35.08
N GLU A 462 14.40 -29.98 34.20
CA GLU A 462 13.94 -31.34 34.47
C GLU A 462 15.14 -32.30 34.65
N CYS A 463 16.13 -32.22 33.77
CA CYS A 463 17.31 -33.08 33.79
C CYS A 463 18.32 -32.75 34.90
N CYS A 464 18.66 -31.47 35.10
CA CYS A 464 19.75 -31.05 35.98
C CYS A 464 19.32 -30.77 37.44
N LEU A 465 18.05 -30.44 37.66
CA LEU A 465 17.52 -30.12 39.00
C LEU A 465 16.47 -31.13 39.46
N VAL A 466 15.39 -31.33 38.70
CA VAL A 466 14.21 -32.06 39.23
C VAL A 466 14.46 -33.56 39.37
N ILE A 467 15.03 -34.21 38.35
CA ILE A 467 15.34 -35.64 38.39
C ILE A 467 16.31 -35.99 39.54
N PRO A 468 17.48 -35.33 39.71
CA PRO A 468 18.37 -35.63 40.82
C PRO A 468 17.77 -35.32 42.20
N LEU A 469 17.05 -34.19 42.37
CA LEU A 469 16.39 -33.86 43.65
C LEU A 469 15.26 -34.84 44.01
N ARG A 470 14.55 -35.41 43.03
CA ARG A 470 13.57 -36.49 43.28
C ARG A 470 14.26 -37.78 43.69
N ALA A 471 15.39 -38.13 43.05
CA ALA A 471 16.16 -39.32 43.41
C ALA A 471 16.72 -39.21 44.84
N THR A 472 17.39 -38.11 45.20
CA THR A 472 17.93 -37.92 46.55
C THR A 472 16.84 -37.92 47.62
N ARG A 473 15.67 -37.30 47.37
CA ARG A 473 14.51 -37.34 48.28
C ARG A 473 13.94 -38.76 48.46
N ALA A 474 13.82 -39.53 47.37
CA ALA A 474 13.31 -40.90 47.43
C ALA A 474 14.26 -41.81 48.22
N GLU A 475 15.57 -41.72 47.97
CA GLU A 475 16.59 -42.44 48.73
C GLU A 475 16.64 -42.01 50.22
N LEU A 476 16.49 -40.71 50.53
CA LEU A 476 16.45 -40.24 51.92
C LEU A 476 15.25 -40.83 52.66
N LYS A 477 14.08 -40.92 52.00
CA LYS A 477 12.86 -41.53 52.55
C LYS A 477 13.04 -43.03 52.79
N LEU A 478 13.71 -43.75 51.88
CA LEU A 478 14.03 -45.18 52.04
C LEU A 478 15.01 -45.41 53.20
N ALA A 479 16.08 -44.61 53.30
CA ALA A 479 17.03 -44.68 54.40
C ALA A 479 16.37 -44.38 55.76
N LEU A 480 15.53 -43.35 55.85
CA LEU A 480 14.74 -43.07 57.06
C LEU A 480 13.81 -44.23 57.42
N GLY A 481 13.19 -44.89 56.43
CA GLY A 481 12.35 -46.08 56.62
C GLY A 481 13.10 -47.36 57.03
N GLY A 482 14.43 -47.36 57.09
CA GLY A 482 15.23 -48.50 57.55
C GLY A 482 15.53 -49.57 56.50
N ALA A 483 15.19 -49.33 55.23
CA ALA A 483 15.51 -50.25 54.14
C ALA A 483 16.97 -50.05 53.66
N PRO A 484 17.75 -51.12 53.44
CA PRO A 484 19.10 -51.02 52.89
C PRO A 484 19.03 -50.55 51.43
N VAL A 485 19.62 -49.40 51.11
CA VAL A 485 19.64 -48.83 49.77
C VAL A 485 20.90 -49.30 49.03
N SER A 486 20.73 -50.20 48.06
CA SER A 486 21.84 -50.66 47.20
C SER A 486 22.45 -49.49 46.40
N ALA A 487 23.77 -49.44 46.30
CA ALA A 487 24.51 -48.44 45.52
C ALA A 487 24.24 -48.58 44.01
N ARG A 488 23.16 -47.97 43.53
CA ARG A 488 22.85 -47.87 42.09
C ARG A 488 23.79 -46.86 41.45
N SER A 489 24.31 -47.16 40.26
CA SER A 489 25.30 -46.31 39.58
C SER A 489 24.76 -44.89 39.37
N ARG A 490 25.30 -43.93 40.11
CA ARG A 490 24.85 -42.53 40.08
C ARG A 490 25.17 -41.88 38.74
N ARG A 491 24.16 -41.37 38.03
CA ARG A 491 24.38 -40.33 37.01
C ARG A 491 24.84 -39.09 37.75
N ARG A 492 26.09 -38.65 37.52
CA ARG A 492 26.67 -37.46 38.17
C ARG A 492 25.76 -36.27 37.95
N ALA A 493 25.25 -35.65 39.02
CA ALA A 493 24.59 -34.36 38.92
C ALA A 493 25.56 -33.34 38.28
N VAL A 494 25.07 -32.50 37.37
CA VAL A 494 25.93 -31.53 36.65
C VAL A 494 26.22 -30.31 37.53
N LEU A 495 25.22 -29.86 38.29
CA LEU A 495 25.29 -28.67 39.13
C LEU A 495 26.03 -28.93 40.44
N ARG A 496 26.93 -28.01 40.81
CA ARG A 496 27.79 -28.07 42.00
C ARG A 496 26.98 -28.16 43.30
N GLU A 497 25.99 -27.28 43.45
CA GLU A 497 25.09 -27.22 44.62
C GLU A 497 24.36 -28.55 44.87
N VAL A 498 23.96 -29.23 43.79
CA VAL A 498 23.28 -30.54 43.87
C VAL A 498 24.25 -31.63 44.33
N ARG A 499 25.53 -31.57 43.95
CA ARG A 499 26.58 -32.46 44.47
C ARG A 499 26.89 -32.20 45.93
N GLU A 500 27.04 -30.93 46.32
CA GLU A 500 27.30 -30.56 47.73
C GLU A 500 26.15 -31.00 48.65
N LEU A 501 24.90 -30.88 48.19
CA LEU A 501 23.73 -31.43 48.89
C LEU A 501 23.74 -32.96 48.95
N GLU A 502 24.15 -33.64 47.87
CA GLU A 502 24.28 -35.09 47.79
C GLU A 502 25.36 -35.62 48.77
N ASP A 503 26.51 -34.95 48.86
CA ASP A 503 27.62 -35.26 49.76
C ASP A 503 27.24 -35.06 51.23
N VAL A 504 26.57 -33.95 51.56
CA VAL A 504 25.98 -33.71 52.90
C VAL A 504 24.95 -34.79 53.24
N CYS A 505 24.08 -35.15 52.30
CA CYS A 505 23.08 -36.20 52.50
C CYS A 505 23.72 -37.58 52.69
N THR A 506 24.79 -37.92 51.97
CA THR A 506 25.53 -39.18 52.21
C THR A 506 26.24 -39.19 53.56
N THR A 507 26.82 -38.06 53.97
CA THR A 507 27.48 -37.92 55.27
C THR A 507 26.47 -38.10 56.41
N LEU A 508 25.28 -37.52 56.28
CA LEU A 508 24.15 -37.72 57.20
C LEU A 508 23.69 -39.17 57.25
N ARG A 509 23.52 -39.86 56.11
CA ARG A 509 23.18 -41.30 56.07
C ARG A 509 24.23 -42.14 56.80
N CYS A 510 25.51 -41.95 56.49
CA CYS A 510 26.61 -42.68 57.14
C CYS A 510 26.66 -42.46 58.66
N ARG A 511 26.28 -41.27 59.15
CA ARG A 511 26.14 -41.01 60.60
C ARG A 511 24.89 -41.66 61.17
N LEU A 512 23.77 -41.65 60.46
CA LEU A 512 22.50 -42.23 60.93
C LEU A 512 22.52 -43.76 60.98
N ASP A 513 23.19 -44.42 60.02
CA ASP A 513 23.43 -45.87 60.06
C ASP A 513 24.40 -46.24 61.19
N LYS A 514 25.43 -45.42 61.46
CA LYS A 514 26.29 -45.58 62.64
C LYS A 514 25.52 -45.43 63.95
N VAL A 515 24.58 -44.49 64.05
CA VAL A 515 23.72 -44.36 65.25
C VAL A 515 22.77 -45.55 65.40
N ARG A 516 22.23 -46.09 64.31
CA ARG A 516 21.40 -47.32 64.33
C ARG A 516 22.15 -48.55 64.83
N LEU A 517 23.44 -48.66 64.53
CA LEU A 517 24.31 -49.74 65.04
C LEU A 517 24.49 -49.71 66.57
N TYR A 518 24.19 -48.59 67.25
CA TYR A 518 24.21 -48.47 68.71
C TYR A 518 22.80 -48.43 69.34
N MET A 519 21.73 -48.57 68.55
CA MET A 519 20.36 -48.61 69.06
C MET A 519 19.91 -50.05 69.37
N PRO A 520 19.32 -50.34 70.54
CA PRO A 520 18.80 -51.67 70.85
C PRO A 520 17.70 -52.10 69.87
N ASP A 521 17.70 -53.37 69.45
CA ASP A 521 16.82 -53.93 68.40
C ASP A 521 15.32 -53.64 68.59
N ARG A 522 14.89 -53.51 69.84
CA ARG A 522 13.50 -53.20 70.24
C ARG A 522 13.02 -51.84 69.70
N PHE A 523 13.92 -50.87 69.48
CA PHE A 523 13.59 -49.59 68.85
C PHE A 523 13.61 -49.68 67.32
N ASN A 524 14.58 -50.39 66.73
CA ASN A 524 14.66 -50.59 65.28
C ASN A 524 13.39 -51.29 64.75
N ALA A 525 12.87 -52.29 65.47
CA ALA A 525 11.60 -52.95 65.16
C ALA A 525 10.39 -52.00 65.19
N ARG A 526 10.31 -51.06 66.16
CA ARG A 526 9.22 -50.07 66.23
C ARG A 526 9.27 -49.04 65.11
N VAL A 527 10.46 -48.62 64.69
CA VAL A 527 10.61 -47.67 63.57
C VAL A 527 10.30 -48.32 62.23
N ALA A 528 10.72 -49.58 62.02
CA ALA A 528 10.33 -50.36 60.86
C ALA A 528 8.80 -50.61 60.81
N ALA A 529 8.19 -50.95 61.96
CA ALA A 529 6.74 -51.09 62.08
C ALA A 529 5.99 -49.78 61.82
N ALA A 530 6.47 -48.63 62.29
CA ALA A 530 5.87 -47.33 61.99
C ALA A 530 5.96 -46.91 60.51
N GLY A 531 6.79 -47.59 59.70
CA GLY A 531 6.86 -47.43 58.25
C GLY A 531 5.73 -48.14 57.48
N TYR A 532 5.01 -49.07 58.12
CA TYR A 532 3.86 -49.79 57.57
C TYR A 532 2.60 -49.51 58.42
N GLY A 533 1.49 -49.14 57.77
CA GLY A 533 0.39 -48.45 58.47
C GLY A 533 -0.50 -49.31 59.38
N SER A 534 -1.42 -48.60 60.06
CA SER A 534 -2.60 -49.03 60.86
C SER A 534 -2.48 -48.73 62.38
N PRO A 535 -3.58 -48.40 63.10
CA PRO A 535 -3.52 -47.54 64.29
C PRO A 535 -3.41 -48.28 65.63
N PHE A 536 -2.79 -47.63 66.62
CA PHE A 536 -2.77 -48.07 68.01
C PHE A 536 -4.14 -47.91 68.69
N ARG A 537 -4.71 -49.03 69.14
CA ARG A 537 -5.68 -49.06 70.25
C ARG A 537 -4.91 -49.48 71.50
N SER A 538 -4.79 -48.59 72.48
CA SER A 538 -4.08 -48.84 73.74
C SER A 538 -5.07 -48.86 74.89
N GLU A 539 -5.10 -49.97 75.63
CA GLU A 539 -5.85 -50.13 76.88
C GLU A 539 -4.86 -50.27 78.04
N CYS A 540 -5.26 -49.80 79.23
CA CYS A 540 -4.46 -49.69 80.47
C CYS A 540 -3.20 -48.78 80.39
N GLY A 541 -2.87 -47.98 81.41
CA GLY A 541 -3.60 -47.71 82.65
C GLY A 541 -2.81 -46.75 83.54
N ILE A 542 -3.38 -45.54 83.73
CA ILE A 542 -3.27 -44.59 84.85
C ILE A 542 -2.37 -45.08 86.03
N ASP A 543 -1.37 -44.32 86.49
CA ASP A 543 -1.65 -43.11 87.28
C ASP A 543 -0.71 -41.90 87.16
N LYS A 544 -1.20 -40.76 87.66
CA LYS A 544 -0.66 -39.39 87.51
C LYS A 544 0.27 -39.00 88.65
N ALA A 545 1.37 -38.30 88.35
CA ALA A 545 1.66 -36.95 88.86
C ALA A 545 3.03 -36.40 88.39
N SER A 546 3.09 -35.06 88.29
CA SER A 546 4.28 -34.21 88.08
C SER A 546 4.85 -34.04 86.66
N LEU A 547 5.36 -32.81 86.43
CA LEU A 547 6.15 -32.32 85.30
C LEU A 547 5.43 -32.13 83.96
N ASP A 548 4.63 -31.06 83.99
CA ASP A 548 4.34 -30.17 82.88
C ASP A 548 5.63 -29.58 82.24
N GLY A 549 5.57 -29.25 80.95
CA GLY A 549 6.58 -28.44 80.25
C GLY A 549 7.73 -29.17 79.51
N SER A 550 8.18 -28.53 78.41
CA SER A 550 9.44 -28.78 77.68
C SER A 550 9.59 -30.09 76.87
N ASN A 551 8.90 -30.19 75.73
CA ASN A 551 9.36 -30.98 74.56
C ASN A 551 8.94 -30.39 73.18
N SER A 552 8.39 -29.16 73.15
CA SER A 552 7.87 -28.51 71.92
C SER A 552 8.89 -27.59 71.22
N GLU A 553 9.87 -27.07 71.96
CA GLU A 553 10.84 -26.07 71.46
C GLU A 553 12.08 -26.67 70.79
N GLU A 554 12.49 -27.90 71.14
CA GLU A 554 13.70 -28.50 70.56
C GLU A 554 13.54 -28.84 69.06
N LEU A 555 12.33 -29.22 68.63
CA LEU A 555 12.04 -29.49 67.22
C LEU A 555 12.07 -28.23 66.33
N LYS A 556 11.86 -27.03 66.92
CA LYS A 556 12.02 -25.74 66.22
C LYS A 556 13.49 -25.35 66.05
N ARG A 557 14.36 -25.63 67.04
CA ARG A 557 15.78 -25.28 66.95
C ARG A 557 16.52 -26.02 65.82
N VAL A 558 16.11 -27.26 65.51
CA VAL A 558 16.66 -28.04 64.38
C VAL A 558 16.14 -27.56 63.02
N THR A 559 14.98 -26.90 62.96
CA THR A 559 14.42 -26.36 61.71
C THR A 559 14.85 -24.91 61.41
N CYS A 560 15.19 -24.11 62.42
CA CYS A 560 15.72 -22.75 62.22
C CYS A 560 17.23 -22.68 61.90
N SER A 561 18.01 -23.73 62.21
CA SER A 561 19.48 -23.73 62.03
C SER A 561 19.95 -23.91 60.58
N VAL A 562 19.06 -24.25 59.64
CA VAL A 562 19.37 -24.39 58.20
C VAL A 562 19.19 -23.08 57.43
N ALA A 563 18.48 -22.09 57.98
CA ALA A 563 18.19 -20.81 57.32
C ALA A 563 19.31 -19.76 57.44
N TYR A 564 20.23 -19.91 58.40
CA TYR A 564 21.19 -18.84 58.75
C TYR A 564 22.51 -18.85 57.95
N VAL A 565 22.73 -19.85 57.09
CA VAL A 565 23.99 -20.01 56.32
C VAL A 565 23.96 -19.31 54.95
N TYR A 566 22.79 -18.83 54.50
CA TYR A 566 22.62 -18.20 53.18
C TYR A 566 22.70 -16.66 53.16
N TYR A 567 22.91 -16.00 54.30
CA TYR A 567 23.07 -14.54 54.37
C TYR A 567 24.24 -14.12 55.29
N THR A 568 25.45 -14.23 54.78
CA THR A 568 26.60 -13.38 55.20
C THR A 568 27.46 -13.08 53.97
N PRO A 569 27.68 -11.80 53.61
CA PRO A 569 28.55 -11.45 52.48
C PRO A 569 30.02 -11.66 52.88
N ALA A 570 30.82 -12.19 51.96
CA ALA A 570 32.26 -12.35 52.18
C ALA A 570 32.98 -11.00 52.17
N LEU A 571 33.59 -10.61 53.29
CA LEU A 571 34.51 -9.47 53.34
C LEU A 571 35.86 -9.91 52.76
N SER A 572 36.26 -9.30 51.64
CA SER A 572 37.58 -9.53 51.03
C SER A 572 38.66 -8.77 51.80
N ALA A 573 39.60 -9.49 52.41
CA ALA A 573 40.81 -8.89 53.00
C ALA A 573 41.93 -8.77 51.95
N THR A 574 42.32 -7.54 51.62
CA THR A 574 43.55 -7.24 50.86
C THR A 574 44.73 -7.02 51.81
N PRO A 575 45.94 -7.54 51.52
CA PRO A 575 47.15 -7.23 52.26
C PRO A 575 47.79 -5.90 51.80
N PRO A 576 48.69 -5.29 52.60
CA PRO A 576 48.97 -3.85 52.49
C PRO A 576 50.39 -3.50 51.98
N THR A 577 50.54 -2.28 51.46
CA THR A 577 51.80 -1.49 51.56
C THR A 577 51.50 0.02 51.64
N PRO A 578 52.34 0.85 52.29
CA PRO A 578 51.89 2.13 52.83
C PRO A 578 52.41 3.38 52.08
N LEU A 579 51.50 4.34 51.90
CA LEU A 579 51.57 5.76 52.27
C LEU A 579 52.87 6.59 52.01
N TRP A 580 52.67 7.60 51.14
CA TRP A 580 53.32 8.93 51.07
C TRP A 580 54.73 8.93 50.44
N SER A 581 55.05 9.82 49.48
CA SER A 581 54.38 11.05 49.01
C SER A 581 54.01 11.02 47.52
#